data_AF-A0A2P2MNU0-F1
#
_entry.id   AF-A0A2P2MNU0-F1
#
_cell.length_a   1.000
_cell.length_b   1.000
_cell.length_c   1.000
_cell.angle_alpha   90.00
_cell.angle_beta   90.00
_cell.angle_gamma   90.00
#
_symmetry.space_group_name_H-M   'P 1'
#
loop_
_entity.id
_entity.type
_entity.pdbx_description
1 polymer ?
#
loop_
_entity_poly.entity_id
_entity_poly.type
_entity_poly.pdbx_seq_one_letter_code
_entity_poly.pdbx_strand_id
1 'polypeptide(L)'
;MTPEAVRRKNDEGKDKKEQGNTAFCHAAISGNVDIAKIMLQTVKGSDLLTIRGKMNVLPLYMAALFGRKKMVHYLYEKTIDTMENKEPIDLLVTLIDNGMYDVAIKLVKARPELATGDTNGETAFHALARKSSDYQTPPIAWKKGINLCCCKEVQEKYTRDQEYLELVQLLWQELLQYNDSKISEVIRNVPKTSQAREKDSKPSQGCGKDSKISKVIKPPNHPIFKAAAQGNVEFLTTLIGSYPDLLFELDENKRSIFHIAVLHRQENVFALIKTIGSIKYFLGIHRDEKKNNMLHLAGKLSPQSRLDVVPGAALQLQRELLWFEVTGSNMTIFVHFHLDLFFFFKFSS
;
A
#
# COMPACT_ATOMS: atom_id res chain seq x y z
N MET A 1 32.28 15.56 30.51
CA MET A 1 32.06 14.19 30.01
C MET A 1 32.92 14.02 28.76
N THR A 2 33.99 13.22 28.85
CA THR A 2 34.93 13.01 27.74
C THR A 2 34.41 11.94 26.76
N PRO A 3 34.81 11.98 25.47
CA PRO A 3 34.38 11.02 24.44
C PRO A 3 34.66 9.54 24.77
N GLU A 4 35.62 9.28 25.67
CA GLU A 4 35.95 7.92 26.13
C GLU A 4 34.86 7.30 27.02
N ALA A 5 34.05 8.10 27.71
CA ALA A 5 32.98 7.58 28.57
C ALA A 5 31.81 6.97 27.77
N VAL A 6 31.67 7.33 26.49
CA VAL A 6 30.68 6.75 25.57
C VAL A 6 31.20 5.45 24.95
N ARG A 7 32.52 5.24 24.91
CA ARG A 7 33.15 4.09 24.25
C ARG A 7 33.36 2.87 25.17
N ARG A 8 33.40 3.04 26.50
CA ARG A 8 33.75 1.96 27.46
C ARG A 8 32.57 1.23 28.13
N LYS A 9 31.52 0.87 27.37
CA LYS A 9 30.50 -0.09 27.86
C LYS A 9 30.07 -1.19 26.88
N ASN A 10 30.68 -1.30 25.70
CA ASN A 10 30.20 -2.24 24.68
C ASN A 10 31.08 -3.45 24.41
N ASP A 11 32.24 -3.56 25.05
CA ASP A 11 33.10 -4.74 24.93
C ASP A 11 33.26 -5.39 26.31
N GLU A 12 32.25 -6.16 26.73
CA GLU A 12 32.37 -7.32 27.62
C GLU A 12 30.97 -7.90 27.88
N GLY A 13 30.66 -9.05 27.28
CA GLY A 13 29.45 -9.83 27.60
C GLY A 13 28.64 -10.24 26.39
N LYS A 14 28.84 -11.49 25.96
CA LYS A 14 27.97 -12.20 25.04
C LYS A 14 26.57 -12.34 25.65
N ASP A 15 25.65 -11.43 25.35
CA ASP A 15 24.20 -11.67 25.43
C ASP A 15 23.46 -10.75 24.43
N LYS A 16 23.08 -11.30 23.27
CA LYS A 16 22.48 -10.57 22.13
C LYS A 16 21.01 -10.20 22.32
N LYS A 17 20.57 -9.75 23.50
CA LYS A 17 19.19 -9.28 23.70
C LYS A 17 19.19 -8.03 24.59
N GLU A 18 18.71 -6.94 24.01
CA GLU A 18 18.39 -5.66 24.66
C GLU A 18 19.51 -4.60 24.78
N GLN A 19 20.21 -4.29 23.68
CA GLN A 19 20.77 -2.94 23.56
C GLN A 19 19.62 -1.94 23.38
N GLY A 20 19.41 -1.10 24.39
CA GLY A 20 18.42 -0.01 24.38
C GLY A 20 18.75 1.05 23.32
N ASN A 21 17.79 1.94 23.05
CA ASN A 21 18.01 3.05 22.14
C ASN A 21 19.07 4.02 22.69
N THR A 22 19.97 4.50 21.83
CA THR A 22 20.88 5.58 22.20
C THR A 22 20.14 6.90 22.39
N ALA A 23 20.77 7.85 23.08
CA ALA A 23 20.22 9.21 23.20
C ALA A 23 19.91 9.85 21.84
N PHE A 24 20.74 9.56 20.83
CA PHE A 24 20.51 10.03 19.46
C PHE A 24 19.32 9.32 18.79
N CYS A 25 19.16 8.01 18.97
CA CYS A 25 17.96 7.29 18.54
C CYS A 25 16.69 7.87 19.17
N HIS A 26 16.72 8.21 20.46
CA HIS A 26 15.59 8.87 21.12
C HIS A 26 15.27 10.24 20.53
N ALA A 27 16.28 11.05 20.20
CA ALA A 27 16.08 12.32 19.51
C ALA A 27 15.48 12.13 18.10
N ALA A 28 15.92 11.08 17.37
CA ALA A 28 15.37 10.73 16.06
C ALA A 28 13.89 10.30 16.14
N ILE A 29 13.55 9.45 17.12
CA ILE A 29 12.17 9.01 17.39
C ILE A 29 11.28 10.19 17.80
N SER A 30 11.78 11.11 18.62
CA SER A 30 11.00 12.28 19.05
C SER A 30 10.85 13.32 17.93
N GLY A 31 11.75 13.32 16.94
CA GLY A 31 11.76 14.31 15.86
C GLY A 31 12.36 15.67 16.26
N ASN A 32 13.10 15.73 17.38
CA ASN A 32 13.74 16.96 17.86
C ASN A 32 15.03 17.25 17.09
N VAL A 33 14.89 17.89 15.93
CA VAL A 33 16.01 18.17 15.01
C VAL A 33 17.09 19.01 15.67
N ASP A 34 16.73 19.95 16.54
CA ASP A 34 17.70 20.84 17.19
C ASP A 34 18.58 20.09 18.20
N ILE A 35 17.99 19.16 18.96
CA ILE A 35 18.75 18.28 19.85
C ILE A 35 19.70 17.40 19.02
N ALA A 36 19.22 16.82 17.91
CA ALA A 36 20.05 16.00 17.03
C ALA A 36 21.23 16.81 16.43
N LYS A 37 20.98 18.07 16.02
CA LYS A 37 22.04 18.98 15.55
C LYS A 37 23.09 19.24 16.63
N ILE A 38 22.67 19.56 17.86
CA ILE A 38 23.58 19.81 18.98
C ILE A 38 24.43 18.57 19.28
N MET A 39 23.81 17.38 19.30
CA MET A 39 24.52 16.11 19.51
C MET A 39 25.60 15.86 18.45
N LEU A 40 25.29 16.09 17.16
CA LEU A 40 26.25 15.92 16.07
C LEU A 40 27.37 16.96 16.05
N GLN A 41 27.11 18.19 16.53
CA GLN A 41 28.13 19.24 16.62
C GLN A 41 29.08 19.03 17.80
N THR A 42 28.57 18.49 18.91
CA THR A 42 29.33 18.30 20.16
C THR A 42 30.22 17.07 20.13
N VAL A 43 29.78 16.00 19.48
CA VAL A 43 30.55 14.76 19.32
C VAL A 43 31.29 14.81 17.98
N LYS A 44 32.52 15.31 18.00
CA LYS A 44 33.42 15.25 16.84
C LYS A 44 33.78 13.78 16.55
N GLY A 45 33.10 13.18 15.59
CA GLY A 45 33.23 11.77 15.19
C GLY A 45 31.88 11.27 14.69
N SER A 46 31.73 11.17 13.37
CA SER A 46 30.48 10.99 12.61
C SER A 46 29.69 9.68 12.88
N ASP A 47 30.15 8.84 13.80
CA ASP A 47 29.58 7.50 14.01
C ASP A 47 28.21 7.52 14.73
N LEU A 48 27.77 8.66 15.28
CA LEU A 48 26.43 8.78 15.88
C LEU A 48 25.29 8.44 14.91
N LEU A 49 25.50 8.71 13.62
CA LEU A 49 24.52 8.42 12.57
C LEU A 49 24.43 6.92 12.25
N THR A 50 25.49 6.18 12.54
CA THR A 50 25.63 4.75 12.23
C THR A 50 25.38 3.87 13.46
N ILE A 51 25.45 4.43 14.68
CA ILE A 51 25.12 3.69 15.89
C ILE A 51 23.66 3.26 15.86
N ARG A 52 23.47 1.95 15.85
CA ARG A 52 22.17 1.29 15.76
C ARG A 52 21.52 1.25 17.14
N GLY A 53 20.23 1.56 17.17
CA GLY A 53 19.42 1.47 18.40
C GLY A 53 18.83 0.08 18.61
N LYS A 54 17.72 0.02 19.34
CA LYS A 54 16.97 -1.23 19.58
C LYS A 54 16.58 -1.88 18.26
N MET A 55 16.63 -3.21 18.19
CA MET A 55 16.43 -4.01 16.97
C MET A 55 17.50 -3.83 15.89
N ASN A 56 18.65 -3.23 16.23
CA ASN A 56 19.79 -3.07 15.33
C ASN A 56 19.48 -2.20 14.08
N VAL A 57 18.64 -1.16 14.25
CA VAL A 57 18.21 -0.26 13.16
C VAL A 57 18.84 1.13 13.29
N LEU A 58 19.00 1.81 12.14
CA LEU A 58 19.57 3.16 12.09
C LEU A 58 18.61 4.23 12.66
N PRO A 59 19.15 5.34 13.20
CA PRO A 59 18.35 6.49 13.61
C PRO A 59 17.46 7.06 12.50
N LEU A 60 17.94 7.06 11.24
CA LEU A 60 17.14 7.48 10.08
C LEU A 60 15.88 6.62 9.93
N TYR A 61 16.04 5.30 9.98
CA TYR A 61 14.93 4.36 9.86
C TYR A 61 13.92 4.57 10.99
N MET A 62 14.38 4.78 12.23
CA MET A 62 13.49 5.10 13.35
C MET A 62 12.70 6.40 13.09
N ALA A 63 13.37 7.46 12.66
CA ALA A 63 12.70 8.72 12.34
C ALA A 63 11.62 8.53 11.25
N ALA A 64 11.91 7.71 10.24
CA ALA A 64 10.95 7.39 9.18
C ALA A 64 9.76 6.57 9.70
N LEU A 65 10.03 5.54 10.50
CA LEU A 65 9.02 4.67 11.10
C LEU A 65 8.01 5.44 11.96
N PHE A 66 8.49 6.46 12.68
CA PHE A 66 7.65 7.34 13.51
C PHE A 66 7.14 8.58 12.76
N GLY A 67 7.27 8.65 11.43
CA GLY A 67 6.71 9.72 10.60
C GLY A 67 7.33 11.11 10.85
N ARG A 68 8.58 11.18 11.33
CA ARG A 68 9.24 12.44 11.69
C ARG A 68 9.84 13.13 10.46
N LYS A 69 9.00 13.63 9.54
CA LYS A 69 9.41 14.19 8.23
C LYS A 69 10.60 15.16 8.30
N LYS A 70 10.56 16.17 9.18
CA LYS A 70 11.67 17.14 9.33
C LYS A 70 12.99 16.49 9.75
N MET A 71 12.92 15.49 10.64
CA MET A 71 14.10 14.74 11.08
C MET A 71 14.62 13.83 9.96
N VAL A 72 13.72 13.16 9.23
CA VAL A 72 14.09 12.32 8.09
C VAL A 72 14.86 13.14 7.05
N HIS A 73 14.36 14.31 6.66
CA HIS A 73 15.11 15.18 5.73
C HIS A 73 16.49 15.55 6.25
N TYR A 74 16.61 15.89 7.53
CA TYR A 74 17.88 16.28 8.13
C TYR A 74 18.89 15.12 8.16
N LEU A 75 18.43 13.91 8.51
CA LEU A 75 19.29 12.73 8.61
C LEU A 75 19.63 12.17 7.22
N TYR A 76 18.67 12.15 6.29
CA TYR A 76 18.81 11.54 4.97
C TYR A 76 20.02 12.08 4.19
N GLU A 77 20.16 13.41 4.16
CA GLU A 77 21.27 14.11 3.49
C GLU A 77 22.66 13.73 4.05
N LYS A 78 22.72 13.07 5.22
CA LYS A 78 23.98 12.69 5.90
C LYS A 78 24.24 11.19 5.93
N THR A 79 23.27 10.35 5.58
CA THR A 79 23.32 8.89 5.80
C THR A 79 23.15 8.04 4.56
N ILE A 80 22.93 8.65 3.39
CA ILE A 80 22.61 7.91 2.16
C ILE A 80 23.71 6.92 1.73
N ASP A 81 24.98 7.25 1.98
CA ASP A 81 26.11 6.41 1.54
C ASP A 81 26.42 5.24 2.50
N THR A 82 25.84 5.24 3.70
CA THR A 82 26.20 4.28 4.76
C THR A 82 25.25 3.09 4.89
N MET A 83 24.13 3.10 4.16
CA MET A 83 23.13 2.03 4.23
C MET A 83 23.49 0.84 3.34
N GLU A 84 23.50 -0.36 3.91
CA GLU A 84 23.84 -1.62 3.23
C GLU A 84 22.69 -2.64 3.31
N ASN A 85 22.68 -3.62 2.39
CA ASN A 85 21.78 -4.78 2.40
C ASN A 85 20.28 -4.45 2.20
N LYS A 86 19.39 -5.06 2.99
CA LYS A 86 17.92 -4.94 2.87
C LYS A 86 17.34 -3.67 3.51
N GLU A 87 18.15 -2.95 4.28
CA GLU A 87 17.75 -1.73 5.01
C GLU A 87 17.18 -0.63 4.10
N PRO A 88 17.71 -0.39 2.88
CA PRO A 88 17.14 0.63 2.00
C PRO A 88 15.74 0.27 1.48
N ILE A 89 15.42 -1.02 1.33
CA ILE A 89 14.08 -1.47 0.90
C ILE A 89 13.07 -1.23 2.02
N ASP A 90 13.41 -1.65 3.25
CA ASP A 90 12.54 -1.44 4.42
C ASP A 90 12.35 0.05 4.69
N LEU A 91 13.40 0.86 4.53
CA LEU A 91 13.30 2.31 4.61
C LEU A 91 12.38 2.87 3.52
N LEU A 92 12.52 2.43 2.27
CA LEU A 92 11.68 2.89 1.15
C LEU A 92 10.20 2.59 1.40
N VAL A 93 9.86 1.36 1.78
CA VAL A 93 8.50 0.96 2.17
C VAL A 93 7.98 1.82 3.32
N THR A 94 8.81 2.06 4.34
CA THR A 94 8.45 2.88 5.50
C THR A 94 8.21 4.34 5.14
N LEU A 95 9.02 4.93 4.24
CA LEU A 95 8.84 6.29 3.74
C LEU A 95 7.51 6.43 2.98
N ILE A 96 7.20 5.45 2.13
CA ILE A 96 5.92 5.37 1.42
C ILE A 96 4.78 5.27 2.43
N ASP A 97 4.85 4.35 3.39
CA ASP A 97 3.82 4.14 4.40
C ASP A 97 3.55 5.39 5.25
N ASN A 98 4.54 6.27 5.43
CA ASN A 98 4.39 7.56 6.12
C ASN A 98 4.15 8.76 5.19
N GLY A 99 4.01 8.54 3.87
CA GLY A 99 3.70 9.60 2.90
C GLY A 99 4.84 10.60 2.66
N MET A 100 6.09 10.21 2.90
CA MET A 100 7.30 11.00 2.64
C MET A 100 7.84 10.70 1.24
N TYR A 101 7.05 11.03 0.23
CA TYR A 101 7.31 10.66 -1.16
C TYR A 101 8.52 11.41 -1.75
N ASP A 102 8.71 12.68 -1.39
CA ASP A 102 9.92 13.46 -1.69
C ASP A 102 11.24 12.75 -1.38
N VAL A 103 11.38 12.21 -0.17
CA VAL A 103 12.58 11.46 0.25
C VAL A 103 12.64 10.10 -0.44
N ALA A 104 11.51 9.43 -0.62
CA ALA A 104 11.44 8.16 -1.33
C ALA A 104 11.86 8.29 -2.81
N ILE A 105 11.45 9.36 -3.50
CA ILE A 105 11.88 9.67 -4.87
C ILE A 105 13.40 9.86 -4.92
N LYS A 106 13.97 10.64 -4.00
CA LYS A 106 15.43 10.82 -3.91
C LYS A 106 16.15 9.48 -3.71
N LEU A 107 15.59 8.58 -2.90
CA LEU A 107 16.18 7.28 -2.60
C LEU A 107 16.16 6.37 -3.82
N VAL A 108 15.05 6.29 -4.54
CA VAL A 108 14.93 5.47 -5.76
C VAL A 108 15.80 6.03 -6.88
N LYS A 109 15.89 7.36 -7.05
CA LYS A 109 16.78 7.98 -8.03
C LYS A 109 18.26 7.69 -7.76
N ALA A 110 18.66 7.61 -6.48
CA ALA A 110 20.02 7.27 -6.10
C ALA A 110 20.32 5.77 -6.20
N ARG A 111 19.30 4.91 -6.00
CA ARG A 111 19.41 3.45 -5.99
C ARG A 111 18.22 2.81 -6.73
N PRO A 112 18.23 2.81 -8.07
CA PRO A 112 17.12 2.28 -8.89
C PRO A 112 16.83 0.80 -8.63
N GLU A 113 17.83 0.03 -8.22
CA GLU A 113 17.71 -1.40 -7.89
C GLU A 113 16.67 -1.69 -6.79
N LEU A 114 16.36 -0.70 -5.95
CA LEU A 114 15.36 -0.82 -4.89
C LEU A 114 13.93 -0.97 -5.42
N ALA A 115 13.67 -0.61 -6.69
CA ALA A 115 12.34 -0.72 -7.29
C ALA A 115 11.80 -2.16 -7.31
N THR A 116 12.69 -3.14 -7.47
CA THR A 116 12.35 -4.57 -7.49
C THR A 116 12.62 -5.27 -6.17
N GLY A 117 13.25 -4.57 -5.21
CA GLY A 117 13.59 -5.11 -3.91
C GLY A 117 12.36 -5.48 -3.10
N ASP A 118 12.31 -6.72 -2.63
CA ASP A 118 11.25 -7.23 -1.76
C ASP A 118 11.78 -7.58 -0.36
N THR A 119 11.03 -7.20 0.67
CA THR A 119 11.21 -7.74 2.03
C THR A 119 9.96 -8.50 2.42
N ASN A 120 10.11 -9.81 2.65
CA ASN A 120 9.00 -10.74 2.91
C ASN A 120 7.93 -10.78 1.79
N GLY A 121 8.35 -10.56 0.54
CA GLY A 121 7.43 -10.45 -0.60
C GLY A 121 6.74 -9.09 -0.70
N GLU A 122 7.01 -8.12 0.16
CA GLU A 122 6.45 -6.76 0.02
C GLU A 122 7.49 -5.86 -0.65
N THR A 123 7.17 -5.33 -1.83
CA THR A 123 7.98 -4.31 -2.53
C THR A 123 7.41 -2.92 -2.29
N ALA A 124 8.18 -1.87 -2.58
CA ALA A 124 7.70 -0.49 -2.58
C ALA A 124 6.42 -0.30 -3.42
N PHE A 125 6.30 -1.05 -4.51
CA PHE A 125 5.13 -1.03 -5.39
C PHE A 125 3.86 -1.53 -4.70
N HIS A 126 3.96 -2.57 -3.86
CA HIS A 126 2.85 -3.07 -3.04
C HIS A 126 2.40 -2.03 -2.00
N ALA A 127 3.36 -1.36 -1.36
CA ALA A 127 3.08 -0.31 -0.39
C ALA A 127 2.31 0.85 -1.03
N LEU A 128 2.70 1.26 -2.24
CA LEU A 128 1.99 2.31 -3.00
C LEU A 128 0.56 1.90 -3.37
N ALA A 129 0.36 0.66 -3.82
CA ALA A 129 -0.97 0.15 -4.13
C ALA A 129 -1.90 0.12 -2.90
N ARG A 130 -1.34 -0.09 -1.70
CA ARG A 130 -2.09 -0.07 -0.44
C ARG A 130 -2.56 1.32 -0.03
N LYS A 131 -2.00 2.38 -0.62
CA LYS A 131 -2.38 3.73 -0.26
C LYS A 131 -3.82 3.98 -0.66
N SER A 132 -4.62 4.25 0.36
CA SER A 132 -5.95 4.81 0.22
C SER A 132 -5.83 6.10 -0.59
N SER A 133 -6.60 6.20 -1.67
CA SER A 133 -6.97 7.51 -2.17
C SER A 133 -7.94 8.06 -1.11
N ASP A 134 -7.41 8.72 -0.07
CA ASP A 134 -8.21 9.40 0.98
C ASP A 134 -9.10 10.54 0.39
N TYR A 135 -9.15 10.61 -0.93
CA TYR A 135 -10.02 11.40 -1.74
C TYR A 135 -11.38 10.69 -1.89
N GLN A 136 -12.19 10.79 -0.85
CA GLN A 136 -13.52 11.34 -1.13
C GLN A 136 -13.30 12.76 -1.64
N THR A 137 -12.88 12.88 -2.89
CA THR A 137 -13.06 14.12 -3.62
C THR A 137 -14.57 14.36 -3.57
N PRO A 138 -15.04 15.51 -3.06
CA PRO A 138 -16.39 15.93 -3.36
C PRO A 138 -16.60 15.84 -4.88
N PRO A 139 -17.83 15.59 -5.35
CA PRO A 139 -18.12 15.49 -6.78
C PRO A 139 -17.43 16.62 -7.56
N ILE A 140 -17.06 16.32 -8.80
CA ILE A 140 -16.36 17.17 -9.80
C ILE A 140 -16.75 18.67 -9.77
N ALA A 141 -17.94 19.01 -9.28
CA ALA A 141 -18.42 20.35 -8.95
C ALA A 141 -17.48 21.22 -8.09
N TRP A 142 -16.66 20.66 -7.19
CA TRP A 142 -15.77 21.47 -6.34
C TRP A 142 -14.49 21.97 -7.05
N LYS A 143 -14.13 21.40 -8.21
CA LYS A 143 -12.94 21.83 -8.99
C LYS A 143 -13.07 23.24 -9.59
N LYS A 144 -14.30 23.76 -9.77
CA LYS A 144 -14.54 25.10 -10.33
C LYS A 144 -14.67 26.21 -9.27
N GLY A 145 -14.67 25.87 -7.98
CA GLY A 145 -14.95 26.82 -6.89
C GLY A 145 -13.77 27.15 -5.97
N ILE A 146 -12.65 26.44 -6.05
CA ILE A 146 -11.48 26.73 -5.21
C ILE A 146 -10.54 27.65 -5.97
N ASN A 147 -10.89 28.93 -5.98
CA ASN A 147 -9.89 30.00 -6.09
C ASN A 147 -9.86 30.87 -4.82
N LEU A 148 -10.33 30.32 -3.68
CA LEU A 148 -10.60 31.13 -2.48
C LEU A 148 -10.13 30.57 -1.14
N CYS A 149 -9.28 29.54 -1.10
CA CYS A 149 -8.57 29.18 0.14
C CYS A 149 -7.14 28.69 -0.15
N CYS A 150 -6.18 29.62 -0.14
CA CYS A 150 -4.76 29.33 -0.07
C CYS A 150 -4.35 28.87 1.34
N CYS A 151 -4.97 27.81 1.85
CA CYS A 151 -4.57 27.20 3.11
C CYS A 151 -3.34 26.31 2.88
N LYS A 152 -2.33 26.42 3.75
CA LYS A 152 -1.07 25.65 3.64
C LYS A 152 -1.34 24.14 3.54
N GLU A 153 -2.35 23.61 4.21
CA GLU A 153 -2.68 22.19 4.14
C GLU A 153 -3.14 21.75 2.74
N VAL A 154 -3.89 22.59 2.02
CA VAL A 154 -4.37 22.28 0.66
C VAL A 154 -3.19 22.23 -0.31
N GLN A 155 -2.26 23.18 -0.18
CA GLN A 155 -1.05 23.22 -0.99
C GLN A 155 -0.13 22.02 -0.70
N GLU A 156 0.12 21.71 0.58
CA GLU A 156 0.94 20.56 0.99
C GLU A 156 0.34 19.23 0.53
N LYS A 157 -0.99 19.13 0.52
CA LYS A 157 -1.71 17.96 0.00
C LYS A 157 -1.53 17.83 -1.52
N TYR A 158 -1.72 18.92 -2.27
CA TYR A 158 -1.49 18.92 -3.72
C TYR A 158 -0.04 18.53 -4.07
N THR A 159 0.94 19.11 -3.38
CA THR A 159 2.36 18.76 -3.58
C THR A 159 2.60 17.28 -3.30
N ARG A 160 2.04 16.74 -2.21
CA ARG A 160 2.17 15.31 -1.87
C ARG A 160 1.55 14.39 -2.92
N ASP A 161 0.43 14.77 -3.53
CA ASP A 161 -0.18 13.99 -4.61
C ASP A 161 0.69 13.97 -5.88
N GLN A 162 1.33 15.10 -6.20
CA GLN A 162 2.28 15.17 -7.30
C GLN A 162 3.51 14.29 -7.04
N GLU A 163 4.07 14.36 -5.82
CA GLU A 163 5.18 13.49 -5.41
C GLU A 163 4.77 12.01 -5.42
N TYR A 164 3.56 11.68 -4.97
CA TYR A 164 3.02 10.32 -5.04
C TYR A 164 3.00 9.80 -6.48
N LEU A 165 2.42 10.59 -7.39
CA LEU A 165 2.33 10.24 -8.81
C LEU A 165 3.72 10.10 -9.45
N GLU A 166 4.63 11.02 -9.17
CA GLU A 166 6.02 10.95 -9.65
C GLU A 166 6.68 9.65 -9.18
N LEU A 167 6.52 9.28 -7.90
CA LEU A 167 7.10 8.05 -7.37
C LEU A 167 6.49 6.78 -7.99
N VAL A 168 5.18 6.74 -8.19
CA VAL A 168 4.51 5.62 -8.89
C VAL A 168 5.05 5.49 -10.30
N GLN A 169 5.14 6.59 -11.04
CA GLN A 169 5.68 6.61 -12.40
C GLN A 169 7.14 6.15 -12.43
N LEU A 170 7.98 6.67 -11.53
CA LEU A 170 9.39 6.32 -11.43
C LEU A 170 9.57 4.80 -11.23
N LEU A 171 8.92 4.24 -10.21
CA LEU A 171 9.01 2.81 -9.92
C LEU A 171 8.44 1.95 -11.04
N TRP A 172 7.37 2.41 -11.69
CA TRP A 172 6.78 1.70 -12.81
C TRP A 172 7.69 1.70 -14.04
N GLN A 173 8.31 2.82 -14.38
CA GLN A 173 9.27 2.90 -15.48
C GLN A 173 10.49 2.00 -15.23
N GLU A 174 10.98 1.92 -14.00
CA GLU A 174 12.05 0.98 -13.65
C GLU A 174 11.60 -0.48 -13.81
N LEU A 175 10.36 -0.82 -13.44
CA LEU A 175 9.83 -2.18 -13.62
C LEU A 175 9.67 -2.57 -15.10
N LEU A 176 9.27 -1.63 -15.97
CA LEU A 176 9.11 -1.86 -17.40
C LEU A 176 10.42 -2.17 -18.13
N GLN A 177 11.59 -1.89 -17.53
CA GLN A 177 12.89 -2.28 -18.10
C GLN A 177 13.16 -3.79 -18.00
N TYR A 178 12.41 -4.51 -17.17
CA TYR A 178 12.58 -5.95 -16.98
C TYR A 178 11.67 -6.75 -17.93
N ASN A 179 11.95 -8.05 -18.05
CA ASN A 179 11.11 -8.95 -18.85
C ASN A 179 9.73 -9.20 -18.20
N ASP A 180 8.77 -9.64 -19.00
CA ASP A 180 7.40 -9.95 -18.54
C ASP A 180 7.36 -10.94 -17.38
N SER A 181 8.35 -11.85 -17.29
CA SER A 181 8.50 -12.79 -16.18
C SER A 181 8.78 -12.10 -14.86
N LYS A 182 9.72 -11.13 -14.85
CA LYS A 182 10.06 -10.36 -13.64
C LYS A 182 8.95 -9.39 -13.26
N ILE A 183 8.33 -8.75 -14.25
CA ILE A 183 7.14 -7.91 -14.04
C ILE A 183 6.03 -8.75 -13.40
N SER A 184 5.80 -9.95 -13.94
CA SER A 184 4.85 -10.91 -13.38
C SER A 184 5.24 -11.37 -11.98
N GLU A 185 6.52 -11.55 -11.65
CA GLU A 185 6.97 -11.88 -10.29
C GLU A 185 6.63 -10.75 -9.32
N VAL A 186 6.93 -9.50 -9.66
CA VAL A 186 6.66 -8.34 -8.81
C VAL A 186 5.15 -8.07 -8.68
N ILE A 187 4.37 -8.28 -9.75
CA ILE A 187 2.93 -8.03 -9.77
C ILE A 187 2.14 -9.19 -9.14
N ARG A 188 2.48 -10.45 -9.47
CA ARG A 188 1.74 -11.64 -8.97
C ARG A 188 2.26 -12.14 -7.62
N ASN A 189 3.49 -11.76 -7.25
CA ASN A 189 4.13 -12.10 -5.99
C ASN A 189 3.87 -13.57 -5.58
N VAL A 190 4.30 -14.49 -6.46
CA VAL A 190 4.22 -15.92 -6.17
C VAL A 190 5.07 -16.17 -4.92
N PRO A 191 4.48 -16.65 -3.80
CA PRO A 191 5.24 -16.88 -2.59
C PRO A 191 6.40 -17.82 -2.88
N LYS A 192 7.64 -17.41 -2.54
CA LYS A 192 8.86 -18.22 -2.73
C LYS A 192 8.87 -19.54 -1.92
N THR A 193 7.80 -19.89 -1.23
CA THR A 193 7.68 -21.09 -0.38
C THR A 193 7.15 -22.30 -1.13
N SER A 194 8.00 -22.94 -1.92
CA SER A 194 7.85 -24.38 -2.27
C SER A 194 9.18 -25.07 -2.63
N GLN A 195 10.32 -24.55 -2.15
CA GLN A 195 11.61 -25.24 -2.22
C GLN A 195 12.32 -25.24 -0.86
N ALA A 196 11.67 -25.81 0.16
CA ALA A 196 12.33 -26.27 1.37
C ALA A 196 11.92 -27.72 1.64
N ARG A 197 12.67 -28.62 1.00
CA ARG A 197 12.93 -30.04 1.32
C ARG A 197 11.95 -30.69 2.30
N GLU A 198 11.01 -31.44 1.75
CA GLU A 198 10.39 -32.58 2.41
C GLU A 198 11.47 -33.68 2.52
N LYS A 199 12.06 -33.85 3.71
CA LYS A 199 12.79 -35.06 4.08
C LYS A 199 12.42 -35.45 5.51
N ASP A 200 11.80 -36.62 5.58
CA ASP A 200 11.86 -37.61 6.65
C ASP A 200 11.21 -37.29 8.00
N SER A 201 9.99 -37.80 8.22
CA SER A 201 9.70 -38.83 9.26
C SER A 201 8.20 -39.16 9.35
N LYS A 202 7.91 -40.44 9.59
CA LYS A 202 6.60 -41.14 9.55
C LYS A 202 5.59 -40.69 10.64
N PRO A 203 4.29 -41.01 10.49
CA PRO A 203 3.22 -40.50 11.35
C PRO A 203 3.05 -41.35 12.62
N SER A 204 2.94 -40.68 13.78
CA SER A 204 2.39 -41.27 15.00
C SER A 204 0.98 -40.72 15.25
N GLN A 205 0.05 -41.65 15.45
CA GLN A 205 -1.33 -41.41 15.84
C GLN A 205 -1.42 -40.79 17.25
N GLY A 206 -2.31 -39.82 17.43
CA GLY A 206 -2.65 -39.28 18.76
C GLY A 206 -3.65 -38.12 18.68
N CYS A 207 -4.83 -38.34 19.23
CA CYS A 207 -6.04 -37.52 19.21
C CYS A 207 -5.93 -36.19 20.00
N GLY A 208 -6.63 -35.15 19.57
CA GLY A 208 -6.97 -33.98 20.42
C GLY A 208 -7.20 -32.68 19.64
N LYS A 209 -8.46 -32.30 19.49
CA LYS A 209 -8.96 -31.17 18.69
C LYS A 209 -8.58 -29.79 19.26
N ASP A 210 -8.73 -28.79 18.38
CA ASP A 210 -8.79 -27.34 18.63
C ASP A 210 -7.55 -26.51 18.31
N SER A 211 -6.89 -26.81 17.19
CA SER A 211 -6.16 -25.78 16.45
C SER A 211 -7.13 -24.99 15.57
N LYS A 212 -7.85 -24.02 16.16
CA LYS A 212 -8.29 -22.81 15.43
C LYS A 212 -7.03 -21.98 15.09
N ILE A 213 -6.11 -22.56 14.33
CA ILE A 213 -5.18 -21.79 13.54
C ILE A 213 -5.99 -21.47 12.30
N SER A 214 -6.70 -20.35 12.35
CA SER A 214 -7.11 -19.65 11.15
C SER A 214 -5.88 -19.65 10.24
N LYS A 215 -5.90 -20.50 9.20
CA LYS A 215 -5.12 -20.23 8.01
C LYS A 215 -5.58 -18.84 7.62
N VAL A 216 -4.78 -17.84 7.99
CA VAL A 216 -4.88 -16.49 7.48
C VAL A 216 -4.66 -16.71 5.99
N ILE A 217 -5.77 -16.85 5.27
CA ILE A 217 -5.81 -16.75 3.82
C ILE A 217 -5.28 -15.35 3.57
N LYS A 218 -3.96 -15.24 3.36
CA LYS A 218 -3.35 -13.99 2.96
C LYS A 218 -4.11 -13.61 1.69
N PRO A 219 -4.80 -12.46 1.64
CA PRO A 219 -5.42 -12.04 0.40
C PRO A 219 -4.33 -11.97 -0.67
N PRO A 220 -4.63 -12.27 -1.94
CA PRO A 220 -3.64 -12.26 -3.00
C PRO A 220 -2.90 -10.92 -2.95
N ASN A 221 -1.58 -10.98 -2.76
CA ASN A 221 -0.70 -9.82 -2.63
C ASN A 221 -0.62 -9.00 -3.94
N HIS A 222 -1.49 -9.23 -4.90
CA HIS A 222 -1.45 -8.58 -6.19
C HIS A 222 -1.74 -7.07 -6.04
N PRO A 223 -0.78 -6.19 -6.35
CA PRO A 223 -0.89 -4.75 -6.11
C PRO A 223 -2.14 -4.14 -6.75
N ILE A 224 -2.48 -4.54 -7.99
CA ILE A 224 -3.63 -3.97 -8.71
C ILE A 224 -4.97 -4.23 -7.99
N PHE A 225 -5.19 -5.44 -7.46
CA PHE A 225 -6.45 -5.75 -6.75
C PHE A 225 -6.46 -5.06 -5.39
N LYS A 226 -5.31 -4.94 -4.74
CA LYS A 226 -5.20 -4.17 -3.50
C LYS A 226 -5.52 -2.70 -3.73
N ALA A 227 -4.96 -2.08 -4.77
CA ALA A 227 -5.26 -0.72 -5.19
C ALA A 227 -6.74 -0.54 -5.51
N ALA A 228 -7.34 -1.48 -6.24
CA ALA A 228 -8.77 -1.45 -6.55
C ALA A 228 -9.64 -1.54 -5.29
N ALA A 229 -9.25 -2.34 -4.29
CA ALA A 229 -9.95 -2.44 -3.02
C ALA A 229 -9.80 -1.18 -2.14
N GLN A 230 -8.64 -0.52 -2.19
CA GLN A 230 -8.35 0.71 -1.44
C GLN A 230 -8.85 1.99 -2.15
N GLY A 231 -9.24 1.91 -3.42
CA GLY A 231 -9.73 3.06 -4.17
C GLY A 231 -8.62 3.90 -4.81
N ASN A 232 -7.42 3.34 -5.00
CA ASN A 232 -6.27 4.06 -5.51
C ASN A 232 -6.31 4.19 -7.04
N VAL A 233 -7.03 5.21 -7.52
CA VAL A 233 -7.29 5.43 -8.94
C VAL A 233 -6.07 5.93 -9.67
N GLU A 234 -5.32 6.83 -9.05
CA GLU A 234 -4.09 7.41 -9.59
C GLU A 234 -3.05 6.34 -9.92
N PHE A 235 -2.88 5.38 -9.01
CA PHE A 235 -2.03 4.21 -9.24
C PHE A 235 -2.54 3.37 -10.42
N LEU A 236 -3.82 2.98 -10.40
CA LEU A 236 -4.39 2.10 -11.43
C LEU A 236 -4.39 2.73 -12.82
N THR A 237 -4.72 4.02 -12.93
CA THR A 237 -4.72 4.74 -14.21
C THR A 237 -3.32 4.84 -14.81
N THR A 238 -2.30 5.05 -13.99
CA THR A 238 -0.89 5.05 -14.43
C THR A 238 -0.50 3.68 -14.99
N LEU A 239 -0.82 2.60 -14.27
CA LEU A 239 -0.49 1.23 -14.69
C LEU A 239 -1.24 0.81 -15.95
N ILE A 240 -2.56 0.97 -15.96
CA ILE A 240 -3.44 0.56 -17.08
C ILE A 240 -3.13 1.38 -18.34
N GLY A 241 -2.76 2.66 -18.18
CA GLY A 241 -2.36 3.50 -19.30
C GLY A 241 -1.08 3.03 -20.00
N SER A 242 -0.14 2.44 -19.26
CA SER A 242 1.11 1.92 -19.81
C SER A 242 1.06 0.44 -20.18
N TYR A 243 0.27 -0.37 -19.47
CA TYR A 243 0.15 -1.83 -19.67
C TYR A 243 -1.32 -2.26 -19.58
N PRO A 244 -2.10 -2.07 -20.68
CA PRO A 244 -3.54 -2.31 -20.69
C PRO A 244 -3.94 -3.77 -20.39
N ASP A 245 -3.05 -4.73 -20.64
CA ASP A 245 -3.31 -6.16 -20.44
C ASP A 245 -3.59 -6.51 -18.97
N LEU A 246 -3.14 -5.67 -18.03
CA LEU A 246 -3.48 -5.78 -16.60
C LEU A 246 -4.99 -5.75 -16.33
N LEU A 247 -5.80 -5.21 -17.25
CA LEU A 247 -7.27 -5.21 -17.13
C LEU A 247 -7.88 -6.61 -17.16
N PHE A 248 -7.19 -7.58 -17.78
CA PHE A 248 -7.66 -8.95 -17.93
C PHE A 248 -7.18 -9.88 -16.82
N GLU A 249 -6.30 -9.39 -15.93
CA GLU A 249 -5.87 -10.14 -14.75
C GLU A 249 -7.06 -10.43 -13.83
N LEU A 250 -7.03 -11.63 -13.23
CA LEU A 250 -8.07 -12.12 -12.34
C LEU A 250 -7.48 -12.50 -10.98
N ASP A 251 -8.21 -12.21 -9.92
CA ASP A 251 -7.83 -12.66 -8.58
C ASP A 251 -8.10 -14.17 -8.41
N GLU A 252 -7.78 -14.69 -7.22
CA GLU A 252 -7.98 -16.10 -6.86
C GLU A 252 -9.45 -16.56 -7.00
N ASN A 253 -10.42 -15.65 -6.86
CA ASN A 253 -11.85 -15.93 -6.99
C ASN A 253 -12.36 -15.63 -8.42
N LYS A 254 -11.45 -15.51 -9.39
CA LYS A 254 -11.72 -15.13 -10.78
C LYS A 254 -12.41 -13.76 -10.89
N ARG A 255 -12.11 -12.81 -10.01
CA ARG A 255 -12.67 -11.45 -10.03
C ARG A 255 -11.71 -10.51 -10.74
N SER A 256 -12.23 -9.70 -11.65
CA SER A 256 -11.47 -8.60 -12.26
C SER A 256 -11.35 -7.42 -11.29
N ILE A 257 -10.52 -6.42 -11.63
CA ILE A 257 -10.36 -5.19 -10.85
C ILE A 257 -11.69 -4.47 -10.59
N PHE A 258 -12.63 -4.53 -11.53
CA PHE A 258 -13.93 -3.87 -11.40
C PHE A 258 -14.88 -4.63 -10.47
N HIS A 259 -14.80 -5.96 -10.42
CA HIS A 259 -15.52 -6.75 -9.41
C HIS A 259 -15.05 -6.37 -8.00
N ILE A 260 -13.73 -6.22 -7.80
CA ILE A 260 -13.16 -5.78 -6.53
C ILE A 260 -13.58 -4.35 -6.19
N ALA A 261 -13.48 -3.42 -7.14
CA ALA A 261 -13.92 -2.03 -6.95
C ALA A 261 -15.39 -1.97 -6.53
N VAL A 262 -16.25 -2.78 -7.16
CA VAL A 262 -17.68 -2.83 -6.82
C VAL A 262 -17.94 -3.40 -5.43
N LEU A 263 -17.24 -4.49 -5.08
CA LEU A 263 -17.33 -5.09 -3.76
C LEU A 263 -16.92 -4.11 -2.64
N HIS A 264 -15.93 -3.26 -2.89
CA HIS A 264 -15.42 -2.29 -1.93
C HIS A 264 -16.04 -0.87 -2.05
N ARG A 265 -17.07 -0.70 -2.89
CA ARG A 265 -17.74 0.60 -3.16
C ARG A 265 -16.77 1.68 -3.61
N GLN A 266 -15.79 1.34 -4.43
CA GLN A 266 -14.77 2.27 -4.91
C GLN A 266 -15.24 2.94 -6.19
N GLU A 267 -16.08 3.97 -6.03
CA GLU A 267 -16.75 4.70 -7.11
C GLU A 267 -15.77 5.20 -8.18
N ASN A 268 -14.68 5.85 -7.76
CA ASN A 268 -13.72 6.45 -8.69
C ASN A 268 -12.94 5.37 -9.48
N VAL A 269 -12.65 4.21 -8.88
CA VAL A 269 -12.02 3.08 -9.60
C VAL A 269 -13.01 2.48 -10.58
N PHE A 270 -14.27 2.27 -10.16
CA PHE A 270 -15.29 1.73 -11.05
C PHE A 270 -15.61 2.67 -12.21
N ALA A 271 -15.53 3.99 -12.02
CA ALA A 271 -15.73 4.97 -13.08
C ALA A 271 -14.76 4.80 -14.27
N LEU A 272 -13.59 4.19 -14.06
CA LEU A 272 -12.64 3.84 -15.13
C LEU A 272 -13.23 2.86 -16.14
N ILE A 273 -14.30 2.12 -15.81
CA ILE A 273 -14.98 1.25 -16.78
C ILE A 273 -15.52 2.02 -17.99
N LYS A 274 -15.79 3.32 -17.82
CA LYS A 274 -16.23 4.20 -18.91
C LYS A 274 -15.09 4.59 -19.84
N THR A 275 -13.85 4.65 -19.33
CA THR A 275 -12.68 5.13 -20.08
C THR A 275 -12.05 4.04 -20.95
N ILE A 276 -12.20 2.77 -20.57
CA ILE A 276 -11.61 1.61 -21.28
C ILE A 276 -12.35 1.20 -22.58
N GLY A 277 -13.32 2.01 -23.04
CA GLY A 277 -13.97 1.82 -24.35
C GLY A 277 -14.68 0.47 -24.49
N SER A 278 -14.37 -0.29 -25.55
CA SER A 278 -15.00 -1.58 -25.87
C SER A 278 -14.58 -2.72 -24.94
N ILE A 279 -13.47 -2.59 -24.21
CA ILE A 279 -13.00 -3.63 -23.27
C ILE A 279 -14.04 -3.86 -22.16
N LYS A 280 -14.81 -2.82 -21.80
CA LYS A 280 -15.89 -2.92 -20.81
C LYS A 280 -16.93 -3.99 -21.14
N TYR A 281 -17.13 -4.32 -22.42
CA TYR A 281 -18.10 -5.34 -22.83
C TYR A 281 -17.63 -6.74 -22.42
N PHE A 282 -16.34 -7.03 -22.64
CA PHE A 282 -15.73 -8.29 -22.20
C PHE A 282 -15.68 -8.41 -20.67
N LEU A 283 -15.37 -7.31 -19.98
CA LEU A 283 -15.32 -7.31 -18.51
C LEU A 283 -16.73 -7.36 -17.88
N GLY A 284 -17.74 -6.83 -18.56
CA GLY A 284 -19.13 -6.83 -18.10
C GLY A 284 -19.80 -8.21 -18.13
N ILE A 285 -19.44 -9.07 -19.08
CA ILE A 285 -19.95 -10.45 -19.13
C ILE A 285 -19.23 -11.40 -18.16
N HIS A 286 -18.07 -10.99 -17.67
CA HIS A 286 -17.23 -11.80 -16.81
C HIS A 286 -17.94 -12.11 -15.48
N ARG A 287 -17.73 -13.33 -14.97
CA ARG A 287 -18.33 -13.81 -13.73
C ARG A 287 -17.26 -14.34 -12.79
N ASP A 288 -17.45 -14.10 -11.50
CA ASP A 288 -16.59 -14.68 -10.46
C ASP A 288 -16.77 -16.21 -10.39
N GLU A 289 -15.96 -16.85 -9.54
CA GLU A 289 -16.02 -18.31 -9.31
C GLU A 289 -17.42 -18.80 -8.89
N LYS A 290 -18.19 -17.96 -8.19
CA LYS A 290 -19.57 -18.23 -7.75
C LYS A 290 -20.61 -17.82 -8.79
N LYS A 291 -20.19 -17.53 -10.03
CA LYS A 291 -21.02 -17.07 -11.15
C LYS A 291 -21.72 -15.72 -10.89
N ASN A 292 -21.25 -14.91 -9.94
CA ASN A 292 -21.74 -13.55 -9.73
C ASN A 292 -21.11 -12.62 -10.76
N ASN A 293 -21.92 -11.78 -11.39
CA ASN A 293 -21.43 -10.61 -12.11
C ASN A 293 -21.30 -9.41 -11.15
N MET A 294 -20.78 -8.28 -11.65
CA MET A 294 -20.65 -7.05 -10.86
C MET A 294 -21.97 -6.57 -10.23
N LEU A 295 -23.12 -6.75 -10.90
CA LEU A 295 -24.42 -6.35 -10.35
C LEU A 295 -24.83 -7.18 -9.14
N HIS A 296 -24.57 -8.49 -9.15
CA HIS A 296 -24.74 -9.35 -7.98
C HIS A 296 -23.85 -8.90 -6.82
N LEU A 297 -22.62 -8.44 -7.09
CA LEU A 297 -21.72 -7.91 -6.05
C LEU A 297 -22.18 -6.56 -5.49
N ALA A 298 -22.78 -5.70 -6.31
CA ALA A 298 -23.35 -4.44 -5.86
C ALA A 298 -24.51 -4.63 -4.89
N GLY A 299 -25.29 -5.71 -5.05
CA GLY A 299 -26.37 -6.07 -4.13
C GLY A 299 -25.94 -6.76 -2.83
N LYS A 300 -24.65 -7.11 -2.66
CA LYS A 300 -24.14 -7.71 -1.41
C LYS A 300 -23.94 -6.64 -0.34
N LEU A 301 -23.93 -7.06 0.93
CA LEU A 301 -23.67 -6.16 2.06
C LEU A 301 -22.33 -5.43 1.88
N SER A 302 -22.38 -4.11 2.08
CA SER A 302 -21.22 -3.22 1.99
C SER A 302 -20.22 -3.50 3.11
N PRO A 303 -18.90 -3.33 2.88
CA PRO A 303 -17.91 -3.42 3.96
C PRO A 303 -18.19 -2.42 5.08
N GLN A 304 -17.92 -2.79 6.33
CA GLN A 304 -18.21 -1.94 7.49
C GLN A 304 -17.58 -0.55 7.39
N SER A 305 -16.33 -0.47 6.90
CA SER A 305 -15.62 0.79 6.67
C SER A 305 -16.33 1.74 5.70
N ARG A 306 -17.26 1.26 4.88
CA ARG A 306 -18.10 2.07 3.98
C ARG A 306 -19.45 2.41 4.58
N LEU A 307 -20.02 1.51 5.39
CA LEU A 307 -21.27 1.73 6.11
C LEU A 307 -21.14 2.86 7.14
N ASP A 308 -20.02 2.88 7.87
CA ASP A 308 -19.78 3.85 8.95
C ASP A 308 -19.52 5.28 8.45
N VAL A 309 -19.31 5.48 7.14
CA VAL A 309 -19.12 6.81 6.54
C VAL A 309 -20.37 7.67 6.67
N VAL A 310 -21.55 7.06 6.67
CA VAL A 310 -22.83 7.78 6.65
C VAL A 310 -23.64 7.36 7.88
N PRO A 311 -24.06 8.32 8.73
CA PRO A 311 -24.85 8.00 9.91
C PRO A 311 -26.30 7.68 9.52
N GLY A 312 -26.84 6.59 10.09
CA GLY A 312 -28.26 6.25 10.01
C GLY A 312 -28.65 5.32 8.85
N ALA A 313 -29.52 4.36 9.15
CA ALA A 313 -29.91 3.29 8.24
C ALA A 313 -30.55 3.78 6.92
N ALA A 314 -31.34 4.86 6.98
CA ALA A 314 -32.00 5.41 5.79
C ALA A 314 -31.00 5.97 4.77
N LEU A 315 -29.99 6.71 5.23
CA LEU A 315 -28.96 7.29 4.37
C LEU A 315 -27.97 6.22 3.86
N GLN A 316 -27.67 5.21 4.67
CA GLN A 316 -26.92 4.02 4.24
C GLN A 316 -27.66 3.29 3.11
N LEU A 317 -28.96 3.02 3.28
CA LEU A 317 -29.78 2.37 2.25
C LEU A 317 -29.86 3.21 0.97
N GLN A 318 -30.07 4.52 1.09
CA GLN A 318 -30.10 5.43 -0.06
C GLN A 318 -28.80 5.37 -0.86
N ARG A 319 -27.64 5.37 -0.18
CA ARG A 319 -26.34 5.28 -0.84
C ARG A 319 -26.15 3.94 -1.54
N GLU A 320 -26.53 2.83 -0.89
CA GLU A 320 -26.41 1.49 -1.49
C GLU A 320 -27.35 1.33 -2.70
N LEU A 321 -28.53 1.94 -2.69
CA LEU A 321 -29.45 1.96 -3.83
C LEU A 321 -28.86 2.75 -5.01
N LEU A 322 -28.32 3.94 -4.77
CA LEU A 322 -27.62 4.72 -5.80
C LEU A 322 -26.41 3.97 -6.36
N TRP A 323 -25.65 3.28 -5.51
CA TRP A 323 -24.53 2.45 -5.93
C TRP A 323 -24.97 1.31 -6.85
N PHE A 324 -26.09 0.66 -6.53
CA PHE A 324 -26.68 -0.39 -7.35
C PHE A 324 -27.14 0.14 -8.71
N GLU A 325 -27.81 1.31 -8.74
CA GLU A 325 -28.25 1.95 -9.99
C GLU A 325 -27.07 2.35 -10.88
N VAL A 326 -26.00 2.92 -10.31
CA VAL A 326 -24.78 3.28 -11.05
C VAL A 326 -24.09 2.04 -11.61
N THR A 327 -24.00 0.97 -10.83
CA THR A 327 -23.43 -0.29 -11.30
C THR A 327 -24.28 -0.88 -12.43
N GLY A 328 -25.61 -0.91 -12.25
CA GLY A 328 -26.57 -1.34 -13.25
C GLY A 328 -26.41 -0.57 -14.54
N SER A 329 -26.56 0.75 -14.52
CA SER A 329 -26.50 1.63 -15.70
C SER A 329 -25.24 1.45 -16.53
N ASN A 330 -24.07 1.26 -15.88
CA ASN A 330 -22.81 1.01 -16.58
C ASN A 330 -22.74 -0.39 -17.23
N MET A 331 -23.52 -1.34 -16.72
CA MET A 331 -23.68 -2.70 -17.22
C MET A 331 -24.83 -2.82 -18.22
N THR A 332 -25.81 -1.89 -18.23
CA THR A 332 -27.11 -1.99 -18.90
C THR A 332 -27.09 -2.03 -20.43
N ILE A 333 -25.93 -1.89 -21.09
CA ILE A 333 -25.84 -2.33 -22.50
C ILE A 333 -26.11 -3.85 -22.63
N PHE A 334 -26.08 -4.63 -21.53
CA PHE A 334 -26.39 -6.07 -21.51
C PHE A 334 -27.78 -6.47 -21.00
N VAL A 335 -28.58 -5.57 -20.44
CA VAL A 335 -29.89 -5.97 -19.86
C VAL A 335 -30.92 -6.31 -20.96
N HIS A 336 -30.67 -5.95 -22.22
CA HIS A 336 -31.50 -6.39 -23.34
C HIS A 336 -31.37 -7.87 -23.71
N PHE A 337 -30.39 -8.62 -23.16
CA PHE A 337 -30.17 -10.03 -23.53
C PHE A 337 -30.37 -11.06 -22.42
N HIS A 338 -30.55 -10.66 -21.16
CA HIS A 338 -30.80 -11.65 -20.09
C HIS A 338 -31.54 -11.03 -18.89
N LEU A 339 -32.78 -10.57 -19.14
CA LEU A 339 -33.74 -10.33 -18.07
C LEU A 339 -34.16 -11.67 -17.48
N ASP A 340 -33.53 -12.09 -16.39
CA ASP A 340 -34.24 -12.77 -15.30
C ASP A 340 -33.93 -12.02 -14.02
N LEU A 341 -34.80 -11.06 -13.77
CA LEU A 341 -34.91 -10.24 -12.58
C LEU A 341 -35.47 -11.11 -11.45
N PHE A 342 -34.63 -11.89 -10.78
CA PHE A 342 -34.98 -12.49 -9.50
C PHE A 342 -33.87 -12.16 -8.51
N PHE A 343 -34.05 -11.07 -7.77
CA PHE A 343 -33.79 -10.95 -6.33
C PHE A 343 -33.98 -9.48 -5.91
N PHE A 344 -35.17 -9.18 -5.40
CA PHE A 344 -35.41 -8.00 -4.58
C PHE A 344 -35.54 -8.48 -3.13
N PHE A 345 -34.66 -7.97 -2.25
CA PHE A 345 -34.76 -7.90 -0.80
C PHE A 345 -35.23 -9.14 -0.02
N LYS A 346 -34.27 -9.83 0.62
CA LYS A 346 -34.50 -10.50 1.91
C LYS A 346 -33.59 -9.88 2.97
N PHE A 347 -34.04 -8.76 3.53
CA PHE A 347 -33.70 -8.34 4.89
C PHE A 347 -34.95 -8.49 5.75
N SER A 348 -34.76 -8.96 6.99
CA SER A 348 -35.76 -9.41 7.99
C SER A 348 -36.19 -10.87 7.75
N SER A 349 -35.80 -11.85 8.59
CA SER A 349 -35.87 -11.91 10.06
C SER A 349 -34.80 -12.80 10.68
#